data_AF-A0A524C3T3-F1
#
_entry.id   AF-A0A524C3T3-F1
#
_cell.length_a   1.000
_cell.length_b   1.000
_cell.length_c   1.000
_cell.angle_alpha   90.00
_cell.angle_beta   90.00
_cell.angle_gamma   90.00
#
_symmetry.space_group_name_H-M   'P 1'
#
loop_
_entity.id
_entity.type
_entity.pdbx_description
1 polymer ?
#
loop_
_entity_poly.entity_id
_entity_poly.type
_entity_poly.pdbx_seq_one_letter_code
_entity_poly.pdbx_strand_id
1 'polypeptide(L)'
;MIDWERAEERPDKSQKVEGRALLDLRAKINDLERQLAQSKKDVRNLKDTLDETKKKLSGREKSLAKITEKFASAKKSLDDIAEEKLNVDIELTKLKPKVTDFKDDLSIAKAKITELEREIKFLEEKNEELEQKLVFKDKTVITHKNDLDKRSEEIKNLKEKIANNQNRNEELLKKIESLERQLREVESAPEILEKIREKMVHKGFLSDKELEQILEEFE
;
A
#
# COMPACT_ATOMS: atom_id res chain seq x y z
N MET A 1 -31.14 72.03 -107.38
CA MET A 1 -31.59 71.59 -106.04
C MET A 1 -33.00 71.03 -106.15
N ILE A 2 -33.32 69.92 -105.50
CA ILE A 2 -34.65 69.29 -105.57
C ILE A 2 -35.60 70.09 -104.69
N ASP A 3 -36.71 70.57 -105.25
CA ASP A 3 -37.82 71.19 -104.52
C ASP A 3 -38.64 70.07 -103.86
N TRP A 4 -38.32 69.77 -102.61
CA TRP A 4 -38.94 68.68 -101.84
C TRP A 4 -40.37 69.00 -101.41
N GLU A 5 -40.66 70.28 -101.15
CA GLU A 5 -41.97 70.75 -100.71
C GLU A 5 -43.01 70.56 -101.83
N ARG A 6 -42.66 70.93 -103.07
CA ARG A 6 -43.51 70.69 -104.24
C ARG A 6 -43.67 69.20 -104.59
N ALA A 7 -42.65 68.37 -104.33
CA ALA A 7 -42.70 66.93 -104.52
C ALA A 7 -43.60 66.23 -103.49
N GLU A 8 -43.67 66.77 -102.27
CA GLU A 8 -44.54 66.27 -101.19
C GLU A 8 -46.02 66.66 -101.42
N GLU A 9 -46.29 67.88 -101.89
CA GLU A 9 -47.66 68.35 -102.19
C GLU A 9 -48.29 67.73 -103.45
N ARG A 10 -47.47 67.39 -104.47
CA ARG A 10 -47.93 66.90 -105.78
C ARG A 10 -47.01 65.82 -106.35
N PRO A 11 -46.99 64.60 -105.77
CA PRO A 11 -46.05 63.54 -106.12
C PRO A 11 -46.16 63.04 -107.57
N ASP A 12 -47.35 63.16 -108.20
CA ASP A 12 -47.62 62.63 -109.54
C ASP A 12 -47.23 63.58 -110.69
N LYS A 13 -46.75 64.80 -110.40
CA LYS A 13 -46.36 65.79 -111.43
C LYS A 13 -44.85 65.75 -111.68
N SER A 14 -44.47 65.72 -112.95
CA SER A 14 -43.06 65.69 -113.36
C SER A 14 -42.32 66.99 -112.97
N GLN A 15 -41.17 66.85 -112.31
CA GLN A 15 -40.25 67.94 -112.01
C GLN A 15 -38.93 67.73 -112.75
N LYS A 16 -38.37 68.79 -113.33
CA LYS A 16 -37.03 68.73 -113.91
C LYS A 16 -36.00 68.71 -112.79
N VAL A 17 -35.19 67.65 -112.72
CA VAL A 17 -34.19 67.44 -111.68
C VAL A 17 -32.80 67.31 -112.31
N GLU A 18 -31.79 67.92 -111.70
CA GLU A 18 -30.40 67.77 -112.13
C GLU A 18 -29.91 66.35 -111.83
N GLY A 19 -29.34 65.66 -112.83
CA GLY A 19 -28.83 64.30 -112.67
C GLY A 19 -27.80 64.15 -111.55
N ARG A 20 -27.03 65.21 -111.25
CA ARG A 20 -26.10 65.27 -110.12
C ARG A 20 -26.81 65.11 -108.76
N ALA A 21 -27.94 65.79 -108.57
CA ALA A 21 -28.71 65.71 -107.33
C ALA A 21 -29.29 64.29 -107.10
N LEU A 22 -29.66 63.59 -108.17
CA LEU A 22 -30.10 62.19 -108.10
C LEU A 22 -28.94 61.23 -107.75
N LEU A 23 -27.74 61.48 -108.29
CA LEU A 23 -26.54 60.70 -107.94
C LEU A 23 -26.12 60.90 -106.48
N ASP A 24 -26.18 62.14 -105.97
CA ASP A 24 -25.87 62.45 -104.57
C ASP A 24 -26.87 61.77 -103.60
N LEU A 25 -28.16 61.78 -103.94
CA LEU A 25 -29.17 61.04 -103.18
C LEU A 25 -28.92 59.53 -103.19
N ARG A 26 -28.61 58.95 -104.35
CA ARG A 26 -28.28 57.53 -104.46
C ARG A 26 -27.07 57.17 -103.60
N ALA A 27 -26.03 58.01 -103.60
CA ALA A 27 -24.87 57.83 -102.75
C ALA A 27 -25.24 57.86 -101.26
N LYS A 28 -26.09 58.80 -100.83
CA LYS A 28 -26.57 58.90 -99.46
C LYS A 28 -27.46 57.72 -99.04
N ILE A 29 -28.33 57.24 -99.93
CA ILE A 29 -29.15 56.04 -99.69
C ILE A 29 -28.24 54.82 -99.52
N ASN A 30 -27.28 54.61 -100.42
CA ASN A 30 -26.33 53.50 -100.31
C ASN A 30 -25.51 53.55 -99.01
N ASP A 31 -25.10 54.74 -98.57
CA ASP A 31 -24.38 54.92 -97.31
C ASP A 31 -25.28 54.59 -96.11
N LEU A 32 -26.51 55.09 -96.09
CA LEU A 32 -27.50 54.77 -95.05
C LEU A 32 -27.84 53.27 -95.01
N GLU A 33 -27.96 52.60 -96.16
CA GLU A 33 -28.17 51.15 -96.24
C GLU A 33 -26.99 50.37 -95.65
N ARG A 34 -25.75 50.80 -95.93
CA ARG A 34 -24.54 50.22 -95.32
C ARG A 34 -24.52 50.42 -93.81
N GLN A 35 -24.82 51.64 -93.34
CA GLN A 35 -24.92 51.93 -91.90
C GLN A 35 -26.01 51.10 -91.22
N LEU A 36 -27.18 50.94 -91.86
CA LEU A 36 -28.27 50.11 -91.34
C LEU A 36 -27.88 48.63 -91.27
N ALA A 37 -27.20 48.11 -92.29
CA ALA A 37 -26.71 46.74 -92.30
C ALA A 37 -25.67 46.51 -91.19
N GLN A 38 -24.76 47.46 -90.99
CA GLN A 38 -23.77 47.42 -89.92
C GLN A 38 -24.44 47.47 -88.54
N SER A 39 -25.37 48.40 -88.32
CA SER A 39 -26.12 48.51 -87.07
C SER A 39 -26.91 47.24 -86.75
N LYS A 40 -27.54 46.61 -87.75
CA LYS A 40 -28.21 45.31 -87.57
C LYS A 40 -27.25 44.21 -87.15
N LYS A 41 -26.03 44.19 -87.70
CA LYS A 41 -24.98 43.24 -87.31
C LYS A 41 -24.55 43.46 -85.87
N ASP A 42 -24.33 44.72 -85.48
CA ASP A 42 -23.91 45.08 -84.13
C ASP A 42 -24.98 44.73 -83.09
N VAL A 43 -26.26 44.98 -83.39
CA VAL A 43 -27.39 44.59 -82.52
C VAL A 43 -27.45 43.07 -82.31
N ARG A 44 -27.19 42.27 -83.35
CA ARG A 44 -27.13 40.79 -83.22
C ARG A 44 -25.98 40.37 -82.31
N ASN A 45 -24.78 40.91 -82.54
CA ASN A 45 -23.61 40.61 -81.72
C ASN A 45 -23.82 41.01 -80.24
N LEU A 46 -24.43 42.17 -79.99
CA LEU A 46 -24.78 42.62 -78.64
C LEU A 46 -25.80 41.69 -77.97
N LYS A 47 -26.76 41.17 -78.72
CA LYS A 47 -27.72 40.19 -78.20
C LYS A 47 -27.03 38.88 -77.80
N ASP A 48 -26.16 38.36 -78.65
CA ASP A 48 -25.44 37.10 -78.38
C ASP A 48 -24.53 37.24 -77.16
N THR A 49 -23.76 38.34 -77.07
CA THR A 49 -22.91 38.64 -75.91
C THR A 49 -23.70 38.86 -74.62
N LEU A 50 -24.88 39.48 -74.69
CA LEU A 50 -25.78 39.62 -73.55
C LEU A 50 -26.27 38.25 -73.04
N ASP A 51 -26.66 37.36 -73.95
CA ASP A 51 -27.12 36.02 -73.58
C ASP A 51 -26.00 35.15 -73.00
N GLU A 52 -24.78 35.25 -73.53
CA GLU A 52 -23.60 34.62 -72.93
C GLU A 52 -23.30 35.15 -71.53
N THR A 53 -23.39 36.48 -71.35
CA THR A 53 -23.12 37.12 -70.06
C THR A 53 -24.15 36.71 -69.01
N LYS A 54 -25.44 36.61 -69.39
CA LYS A 54 -26.50 36.10 -68.50
C LYS A 54 -26.25 34.66 -68.08
N LYS A 55 -25.83 33.79 -69.00
CA LYS A 55 -25.48 32.39 -68.68
C LYS A 55 -24.31 32.31 -67.70
N LYS A 56 -23.25 33.11 -67.93
CA LYS A 56 -22.09 33.19 -67.02
C LYS A 56 -22.50 33.72 -65.63
N LEU A 57 -23.34 34.74 -65.58
CA LEU A 57 -23.84 35.32 -64.32
C LEU A 57 -24.60 34.27 -63.50
N SER A 58 -25.56 33.57 -64.11
CA SER A 58 -26.32 32.50 -63.44
C SER A 58 -25.41 31.37 -62.93
N GLY A 59 -24.37 31.01 -63.70
CA GLY A 59 -23.36 30.03 -63.26
C GLY A 59 -22.57 30.49 -62.03
N ARG A 60 -22.21 31.78 -61.98
CA ARG A 60 -21.51 32.39 -60.84
C ARG A 60 -22.41 32.47 -59.61
N GLU A 61 -23.68 32.85 -59.76
CA GLU A 61 -24.65 32.90 -58.66
C GLU A 61 -24.83 31.52 -57.99
N LYS A 62 -24.97 30.45 -58.81
CA LYS A 62 -25.05 29.08 -58.29
C LYS A 62 -23.78 28.65 -57.56
N SER A 63 -22.61 29.06 -58.07
CA SER A 63 -21.33 28.74 -57.45
C SER A 63 -21.16 29.49 -56.12
N LEU A 64 -21.56 30.76 -56.07
CA LEU A 64 -21.54 31.57 -54.87
C LEU A 64 -22.44 30.97 -53.78
N ALA A 65 -23.66 30.56 -54.12
CA ALA A 65 -24.58 29.90 -53.19
C ALA A 65 -23.96 28.64 -52.55
N LYS A 66 -23.32 27.78 -53.36
CA LYS A 66 -22.61 26.59 -52.88
C LYS A 66 -21.44 26.93 -51.95
N ILE A 67 -20.69 27.98 -52.26
CA ILE A 67 -19.58 28.44 -51.42
C ILE A 67 -20.11 28.96 -50.08
N THR A 68 -21.19 29.73 -50.08
CA THR A 68 -21.83 30.24 -48.86
C THR A 68 -22.31 29.10 -47.95
N GLU A 69 -22.92 28.06 -48.52
CA GLU A 69 -23.36 26.88 -47.76
C GLU A 69 -22.17 26.10 -47.15
N LYS A 70 -21.11 25.90 -47.93
CA LYS A 70 -19.86 25.29 -47.44
C LYS A 70 -19.20 26.13 -46.34
N PHE A 71 -19.23 27.45 -46.46
CA PHE A 71 -18.69 28.35 -45.46
C PHE A 71 -19.49 28.28 -44.15
N ALA A 72 -20.82 28.26 -44.23
CA ALA A 72 -21.68 28.13 -43.04
C ALA A 72 -21.47 26.80 -42.31
N SER A 73 -21.36 25.69 -43.04
CA SER A 73 -21.09 24.37 -42.46
C SER A 73 -19.69 24.28 -41.85
N ALA A 74 -18.66 24.80 -42.53
CA ALA A 74 -17.31 24.86 -41.99
C ALA A 74 -17.23 25.71 -40.71
N LYS A 75 -17.94 26.84 -40.68
CA LYS A 75 -18.02 27.69 -39.49
C LYS A 75 -18.65 26.95 -38.32
N LYS A 76 -19.77 26.25 -38.54
CA LYS A 76 -20.41 25.46 -37.48
C LYS A 76 -19.48 24.38 -36.92
N SER A 77 -18.80 23.64 -37.80
CA SER A 77 -17.83 22.63 -37.36
C SER A 77 -16.67 23.22 -36.56
N LEU A 78 -16.24 24.45 -36.89
CA LEU A 78 -15.20 25.14 -36.13
C LEU A 78 -15.69 25.53 -34.73
N ASP A 79 -16.93 25.99 -34.61
CA ASP A 79 -17.56 26.32 -33.34
C ASP A 79 -17.68 25.05 -32.45
N ASP A 80 -18.13 23.93 -33.03
CA ASP A 80 -18.23 22.64 -32.32
C ASP A 80 -16.86 22.15 -31.81
N ILE A 81 -15.80 22.23 -32.65
CA ILE A 81 -14.43 21.86 -32.26
C ILE A 81 -13.89 22.77 -31.15
N ALA A 82 -14.22 24.07 -31.19
CA ALA A 82 -13.80 25.02 -30.17
C ALA A 82 -14.43 24.70 -28.81
N GLU A 83 -15.69 24.28 -28.79
CA GLU A 83 -16.38 23.85 -27.57
C GLU A 83 -15.80 22.55 -27.00
N GLU A 84 -15.56 21.54 -27.86
CA GLU A 84 -14.91 20.29 -27.45
C GLU A 84 -13.52 20.54 -26.85
N LYS A 85 -12.72 21.40 -27.49
CA LYS A 85 -11.39 21.78 -26.98
C LYS A 85 -11.48 22.41 -25.59
N LEU A 86 -12.44 23.32 -25.38
CA LEU A 86 -12.62 23.97 -24.08
C LEU A 86 -13.01 22.97 -22.99
N ASN A 87 -13.86 21.99 -23.31
CA ASN A 87 -14.22 20.93 -22.38
C ASN A 87 -13.01 20.07 -22.00
N VAL A 88 -12.18 19.69 -22.97
CA VAL A 88 -10.92 18.94 -22.73
C VAL A 88 -9.96 19.76 -21.86
N ASP A 89 -9.80 21.06 -22.12
CA ASP A 89 -8.93 21.93 -21.32
C ASP A 89 -9.42 22.04 -19.86
N ILE A 90 -10.74 22.08 -19.63
CA ILE A 90 -11.34 22.05 -18.30
C ILE A 90 -11.03 20.72 -17.59
N GLU A 91 -11.20 19.59 -18.26
CA GLU A 91 -10.91 18.27 -17.68
C GLU A 91 -9.42 18.12 -17.34
N LEU A 92 -8.54 18.58 -18.23
CA LEU A 92 -7.09 18.56 -18.03
C LEU A 92 -6.72 19.41 -16.81
N THR A 93 -7.32 20.58 -16.66
CA THR A 93 -7.12 21.47 -15.50
C THR A 93 -7.57 20.82 -14.19
N LYS A 94 -8.64 20.00 -14.21
CA LYS A 94 -9.12 19.24 -13.04
C LYS A 94 -8.23 18.02 -12.72
N LEU A 95 -7.66 17.37 -13.74
CA LEU A 95 -6.83 16.17 -13.55
C LEU A 95 -5.42 16.50 -13.07
N LYS A 96 -4.85 17.62 -13.50
CA LYS A 96 -3.50 18.03 -13.13
C LYS A 96 -3.24 18.08 -11.60
N PRO A 97 -4.09 18.69 -10.75
CA PRO A 97 -3.89 18.69 -9.31
C PRO A 97 -4.07 17.29 -8.70
N LYS A 98 -5.00 16.47 -9.20
CA LYS A 98 -5.15 15.08 -8.71
C LYS A 98 -3.89 14.25 -8.93
N VAL A 99 -3.21 14.46 -10.06
CA VAL A 99 -1.93 13.79 -10.34
C VAL A 99 -0.83 14.25 -9.38
N THR A 100 -0.81 15.53 -8.99
CA THR A 100 0.15 16.01 -7.98
C THR A 100 -0.18 15.45 -6.60
N ASP A 101 -1.45 15.46 -6.19
CA ASP A 101 -1.90 14.94 -4.91
C ASP A 101 -1.55 13.44 -4.77
N PHE A 102 -1.84 12.64 -5.80
CA PHE A 102 -1.47 11.22 -5.81
C PHE A 102 0.04 10.99 -5.77
N LYS A 103 0.84 11.89 -6.35
CA LYS A 103 2.30 11.80 -6.28
C LYS A 103 2.81 12.07 -4.86
N ASP A 104 2.22 13.03 -4.18
CA ASP A 104 2.56 13.39 -2.80
C ASP A 104 2.15 12.28 -1.83
N ASP A 105 0.93 11.76 -1.96
CA ASP A 105 0.45 10.60 -1.18
C ASP A 105 1.36 9.39 -1.35
N LEU A 106 1.79 9.11 -2.59
CA LEU A 106 2.72 8.02 -2.88
C LEU A 106 4.10 8.22 -2.25
N SER A 107 4.56 9.48 -2.16
CA SER A 107 5.81 9.82 -1.45
C SER A 107 5.68 9.59 0.05
N ILE A 108 4.56 10.02 0.66
CA ILE A 108 4.26 9.82 2.08
C ILE A 108 4.16 8.33 2.41
N ALA A 109 3.45 7.55 1.58
CA ALA A 109 3.32 6.11 1.76
C ALA A 109 4.68 5.40 1.72
N LYS A 110 5.56 5.76 0.77
CA LYS A 110 6.93 5.21 0.69
C LYS A 110 7.76 5.52 1.93
N ALA A 111 7.69 6.75 2.44
CA ALA A 111 8.38 7.13 3.67
C ALA A 111 7.89 6.30 4.87
N LYS A 112 6.58 6.10 4.99
CA LYS A 112 5.98 5.30 6.07
C LYS A 112 6.36 3.81 5.98
N ILE A 113 6.41 3.24 4.77
CA ILE A 113 6.89 1.88 4.54
C ILE A 113 8.34 1.73 5.03
N THR A 114 9.21 2.68 4.63
CA THR A 114 10.62 2.66 5.02
C THR A 114 10.80 2.72 6.55
N GLU A 115 9.96 3.50 7.24
CA GLU A 115 10.02 3.58 8.70
C GLU A 115 9.53 2.30 9.38
N LEU A 116 8.43 1.71 8.91
CA LEU A 116 7.93 0.44 9.42
C LEU A 116 8.94 -0.70 9.20
N GLU A 117 9.64 -0.71 8.07
CA GLU A 117 10.72 -1.69 7.82
C GLU A 117 11.87 -1.56 8.83
N ARG A 118 12.21 -0.33 9.24
CA ARG A 118 13.23 -0.10 10.29
C ARG A 118 12.74 -0.56 11.66
N GLU A 119 11.49 -0.26 12.01
CA GLU A 119 10.89 -0.70 13.27
C GLU A 119 10.84 -2.23 13.37
N ILE A 120 10.46 -2.91 12.29
CA ILE A 120 10.46 -4.38 12.21
C ILE A 120 11.86 -4.92 12.47
N LYS A 121 12.87 -4.40 11.77
CA LYS A 121 14.25 -4.85 11.95
C LYS A 121 14.74 -4.65 13.39
N PHE A 122 14.43 -3.51 14.00
CA PHE A 122 14.78 -3.24 15.39
C PHE A 122 14.10 -4.21 16.38
N LEU A 123 12.83 -4.54 16.13
CA LEU A 123 12.10 -5.51 16.94
C LEU A 123 12.63 -6.94 16.77
N GLU A 124 13.02 -7.32 15.56
CA GLU A 124 13.69 -8.61 15.28
C GLU A 124 15.00 -8.73 16.08
N GLU A 125 15.88 -7.72 16.02
CA GLU A 125 17.14 -7.68 16.78
C GLU A 125 16.90 -7.78 18.29
N LYS A 126 15.88 -7.09 18.82
CA LYS A 126 15.49 -7.21 20.24
C LYS A 126 14.96 -8.58 20.60
N ASN A 127 14.19 -9.21 19.70
CA ASN A 127 13.65 -10.54 19.95
C ASN A 127 14.77 -11.58 20.00
N GLU A 128 15.73 -11.52 19.09
CA GLU A 128 16.93 -12.36 19.11
C GLU A 128 17.72 -12.20 20.42
N GLU A 129 17.90 -10.96 20.90
CA GLU A 129 18.58 -10.70 22.18
C GLU A 129 17.84 -11.34 23.36
N LEU A 130 16.52 -11.24 23.38
CA LEU A 130 15.68 -11.85 24.44
C LEU A 130 15.73 -13.38 24.39
N GLU A 131 15.68 -13.98 23.21
CA GLU A 131 15.81 -15.43 23.03
C GLU A 131 17.16 -15.94 23.55
N GLN A 132 18.26 -15.25 23.25
CA GLN A 132 19.58 -15.60 23.77
C GLN A 132 19.64 -15.53 25.30
N LYS A 133 19.06 -14.48 25.91
CA LYS A 133 18.98 -14.33 27.37
C LYS A 133 18.15 -15.46 28.01
N LEU A 134 17.07 -15.89 27.36
CA LEU A 134 16.22 -16.97 27.83
C LEU A 134 16.98 -18.29 27.83
N VAL A 135 17.67 -18.62 26.73
CA VAL A 135 18.53 -19.81 26.63
C VAL A 135 19.62 -19.82 27.72
N PHE A 136 20.24 -18.67 28.01
CA PHE A 136 21.23 -18.57 29.07
C PHE A 136 20.64 -18.83 30.46
N LYS A 137 19.46 -18.26 30.74
CA LYS A 137 18.73 -18.49 32.00
C LYS A 137 18.33 -19.96 32.15
N ASP A 138 17.85 -20.60 31.08
CA ASP A 138 17.49 -22.02 31.11
C ASP A 138 18.69 -22.91 31.44
N LYS A 139 19.85 -22.65 30.83
CA LYS A 139 21.10 -23.34 31.20
C LYS A 139 21.43 -23.17 32.69
N THR A 140 21.29 -21.94 33.19
CA THR A 140 21.55 -21.62 34.60
C THR A 140 20.57 -22.37 35.54
N VAL A 141 19.30 -22.44 35.18
CA VAL A 141 18.27 -23.20 35.93
C VAL A 141 18.61 -24.68 35.94
N ILE A 142 19.02 -25.27 34.82
CA ILE A 142 19.44 -26.67 34.74
C ILE A 142 20.65 -26.92 35.64
N THR A 143 21.65 -26.03 35.64
CA THR A 143 22.82 -26.17 36.52
C THR A 143 22.43 -26.12 37.99
N HIS A 144 21.59 -25.16 38.39
CA HIS A 144 21.14 -25.05 39.78
C HIS A 144 20.30 -26.26 40.22
N LYS A 145 19.46 -26.79 39.33
CA LYS A 145 18.68 -28.01 39.59
C LYS A 145 19.60 -29.19 39.87
N ASN A 146 20.61 -29.41 39.01
CA ASN A 146 21.58 -30.49 39.21
C ASN A 146 22.36 -30.34 40.53
N ASP A 147 22.74 -29.12 40.91
CA ASP A 147 23.41 -28.87 42.18
C ASP A 147 22.49 -29.13 43.38
N LEU A 148 21.21 -28.81 43.27
CA LEU A 148 20.20 -29.06 44.29
C LEU A 148 19.94 -30.56 44.47
N ASP A 149 19.90 -31.31 43.37
CA ASP A 149 19.77 -32.78 43.39
C ASP A 149 21.00 -33.43 44.07
N LYS A 150 22.22 -32.98 43.76
CA LYS A 150 23.45 -33.45 44.44
C LYS A 150 23.41 -33.18 45.94
N ARG A 151 23.07 -31.95 46.35
CA ARG A 151 22.97 -31.57 47.76
C ARG A 151 21.89 -32.37 48.49
N SER A 152 20.78 -32.66 47.81
CA SER A 152 19.71 -33.51 48.37
C SER A 152 20.21 -34.91 48.69
N GLU A 153 21.01 -35.50 47.79
CA GLU A 153 21.61 -36.82 48.01
C GLU A 153 22.68 -36.79 49.12
N GLU A 154 23.50 -35.74 49.19
CA GLU A 154 24.43 -35.53 50.29
C GLU A 154 23.72 -35.43 51.65
N ILE A 155 22.61 -34.68 51.73
CA ILE A 155 21.80 -34.57 52.94
C ILE A 155 21.22 -35.93 53.34
N LYS A 156 20.75 -36.72 52.38
CA LYS A 156 20.23 -38.07 52.64
C LYS A 156 21.32 -38.97 53.22
N ASN A 157 22.49 -39.01 52.60
CA ASN A 157 23.64 -39.76 53.09
C ASN A 157 24.09 -39.33 54.50
N LEU A 158 24.10 -38.02 54.78
CA LEU A 158 24.42 -37.50 56.11
C LEU A 158 23.38 -37.89 57.16
N LYS A 159 22.08 -37.86 56.82
CA LYS A 159 21.01 -38.32 57.71
C LYS A 159 21.15 -39.80 58.06
N GLU A 160 21.46 -40.64 57.08
CA GLU A 160 21.71 -42.07 57.30
C GLU A 160 22.92 -42.29 58.23
N LYS A 161 24.01 -41.55 58.03
CA LYS A 161 25.19 -41.59 58.93
C LYS A 161 24.84 -41.15 60.36
N ILE A 162 24.05 -40.10 60.53
CA ILE A 162 23.60 -39.62 61.84
C ILE A 162 22.78 -40.71 62.54
N ALA A 163 21.81 -41.32 61.85
CA ALA A 163 20.97 -42.38 62.40
C ALA A 163 21.80 -43.59 62.85
N ASN A 164 22.77 -44.02 62.03
CA ASN A 164 23.68 -45.11 62.41
C ASN A 164 24.53 -44.76 63.64
N ASN A 165 25.05 -43.54 63.73
CA ASN A 165 25.81 -43.09 64.89
C ASN A 165 24.94 -43.00 66.15
N GLN A 166 23.67 -42.59 66.03
CA GLN A 166 22.72 -42.58 67.14
C GLN A 166 22.48 -44.01 67.66
N ASN A 167 22.22 -44.97 66.78
CA ASN A 167 22.06 -46.38 67.16
C ASN A 167 23.32 -46.92 67.85
N ARG A 168 24.51 -46.61 67.31
CA ARG A 168 25.80 -46.99 67.92
C ARG A 168 25.96 -46.41 69.33
N ASN A 169 25.57 -45.15 69.53
CA ASN A 169 25.63 -44.51 70.84
C ASN A 169 24.65 -45.16 71.83
N GLU A 170 23.44 -45.51 71.40
CA GLU A 170 22.47 -46.24 72.23
C GLU A 170 22.99 -47.63 72.64
N GLU A 171 23.62 -48.37 71.72
CA GLU A 171 24.27 -49.65 72.03
C GLU A 171 25.40 -49.49 73.05
N LEU A 172 26.25 -48.46 72.88
CA LEU A 172 27.34 -48.16 73.80
C LEU A 172 26.81 -47.77 75.18
N LEU A 173 25.74 -46.96 75.26
CA LEU A 173 25.07 -46.59 76.50
C LEU A 173 24.57 -47.82 77.26
N LYS A 174 23.84 -48.73 76.59
CA LYS A 174 23.40 -50.00 77.21
C LYS A 174 24.56 -50.84 77.73
N LYS A 175 25.68 -50.85 76.99
CA LYS A 175 26.87 -51.57 77.41
C LYS A 175 27.55 -50.94 78.62
N ILE A 176 27.58 -49.61 78.70
CA ILE A 176 28.04 -48.87 79.89
C ILE A 176 27.15 -49.21 81.08
N GLU A 177 25.83 -49.13 80.95
CA GLU A 177 24.89 -49.48 82.03
C GLU A 177 25.09 -50.91 82.55
N SER A 178 25.29 -51.87 81.64
CA SER A 178 25.59 -53.26 82.00
C SER A 178 26.93 -53.39 82.74
N LEU A 179 27.98 -52.71 82.28
CA LEU A 179 29.29 -52.73 82.93
C LEU A 179 29.24 -52.05 84.30
N GLU A 180 28.50 -50.95 84.44
CA GLU A 180 28.29 -50.28 85.73
C GLU A 180 27.52 -51.15 86.72
N ARG A 181 26.55 -51.96 86.27
CA ARG A 181 25.91 -52.98 87.12
C ARG A 181 26.89 -54.04 87.58
N GLN A 182 27.66 -54.61 86.66
CA GLN A 182 28.70 -55.59 86.99
C GLN A 182 29.75 -55.01 87.94
N LEU A 183 30.12 -53.74 87.77
CA LEU A 183 31.07 -53.07 88.65
C LEU A 183 30.50 -52.94 90.07
N ARG A 184 29.23 -52.53 90.21
CA ARG A 184 28.54 -52.47 91.51
C ARG A 184 28.51 -53.84 92.20
N GLU A 185 28.14 -54.90 91.48
CA GLU A 185 28.14 -56.26 92.03
C GLU A 185 29.52 -56.67 92.58
N VAL A 186 30.59 -56.34 91.84
CA VAL A 186 31.97 -56.61 92.28
C VAL A 186 32.39 -55.73 93.46
N GLU A 187 31.97 -54.47 93.50
CA GLU A 187 32.24 -53.54 94.61
C GLU A 187 31.50 -53.92 95.90
N SER A 188 30.31 -54.50 95.81
CA SER A 188 29.52 -54.99 96.96
C SER A 188 30.01 -56.34 97.48
N ALA A 189 30.71 -57.13 96.66
CA ALA A 189 31.17 -58.48 97.03
C ALA A 189 32.03 -58.53 98.32
N PRO A 190 32.98 -57.61 98.58
CA PRO A 190 33.74 -57.58 99.84
C PRO A 190 32.85 -57.33 101.07
N GLU A 191 31.86 -56.44 100.97
CA GLU A 191 30.94 -56.09 102.08
C GLU A 191 29.98 -57.26 102.39
N ILE A 192 29.48 -57.92 101.35
CA ILE A 192 28.67 -59.15 101.49
C ILE A 192 29.51 -60.26 102.15
N LEU A 193 30.75 -60.46 101.71
CA LEU A 193 31.65 -61.46 102.29
C LEU A 193 31.99 -61.18 103.76
N GLU A 194 32.13 -59.91 104.15
CA GLU A 194 32.28 -59.48 105.55
C GLU A 194 31.04 -59.82 106.37
N LYS A 195 29.83 -59.47 105.93
CA LYS A 195 28.58 -59.80 106.64
C LYS A 195 28.34 -61.31 106.77
N ILE A 196 28.64 -62.08 105.72
CA ILE A 196 28.61 -63.54 105.76
C ILE A 196 29.61 -64.06 106.79
N ARG A 197 30.84 -63.54 106.80
CA ARG A 197 31.87 -63.90 107.77
C ARG A 197 31.42 -63.60 109.20
N GLU A 198 30.86 -62.42 109.48
CA GLU A 198 30.32 -62.08 110.80
C GLU A 198 29.23 -63.08 111.26
N LYS A 199 28.24 -63.37 110.41
CA LYS A 199 27.18 -64.35 110.72
C LYS A 199 27.73 -65.76 110.95
N MET A 200 28.71 -66.18 110.15
CA MET A 200 29.36 -67.49 110.29
C MET A 200 30.23 -67.57 111.55
N VAL A 201 30.91 -66.49 111.96
CA VAL A 201 31.68 -66.45 113.21
C VAL A 201 30.78 -66.65 114.44
N HIS A 202 29.53 -66.18 114.39
CA HIS A 202 28.60 -66.29 115.52
C HIS A 202 27.82 -67.62 115.58
N LYS A 203 27.42 -68.21 114.45
CA LYS A 203 26.57 -69.42 114.41
C LYS A 203 27.25 -70.69 113.90
N GLY A 204 28.42 -70.58 113.26
CA GLY A 204 29.12 -71.71 112.63
C GLY A 204 28.50 -72.25 111.33
N PHE A 205 27.27 -71.84 111.00
CA PHE A 205 26.58 -72.14 109.75
C PHE A 205 25.67 -70.98 109.35
N LEU A 206 25.35 -70.87 108.07
CA LEU A 206 24.44 -69.86 107.51
C LEU A 206 23.21 -70.57 106.94
N SER A 207 22.00 -70.14 107.31
CA SER A 207 20.77 -70.72 106.75
C SER A 207 20.36 -70.01 105.46
N ASP A 208 19.67 -70.71 104.56
CA ASP A 208 19.26 -70.18 103.25
C ASP A 208 18.45 -68.87 103.37
N LYS A 209 17.56 -68.78 104.37
CA LYS A 209 16.81 -67.54 104.68
C LYS A 209 17.69 -66.37 105.11
N GLU A 210 18.78 -66.65 105.84
CA GLU A 210 19.69 -65.59 106.30
C GLU A 210 20.63 -65.14 105.19
N LEU A 211 20.95 -66.03 104.24
CA LEU A 211 21.71 -65.67 103.05
C LEU A 211 20.86 -64.79 102.11
N GLU A 212 19.60 -65.13 101.88
CA GLU A 212 18.66 -64.30 101.10
C GLU A 212 18.49 -62.91 101.70
N GLN A 213 18.34 -62.80 103.03
CA GLN A 213 18.26 -61.49 103.70
C GLN A 213 19.51 -60.63 103.52
N ILE A 214 20.71 -61.24 103.53
CA ILE A 214 21.96 -60.50 103.32
C ILE A 214 22.09 -60.07 101.86
N LEU A 215 21.61 -60.87 100.91
CA LEU A 215 21.66 -60.54 99.48
C LEU A 215 20.64 -59.45 99.09
N GLU A 216 19.42 -59.48 99.64
CA GLU A 216 18.39 -58.44 99.40
C GLU A 216 18.79 -57.04 99.89
N GLU A 217 19.73 -56.93 100.84
CA GLU A 217 20.23 -55.64 101.32
C GLU A 217 21.18 -54.91 100.35
N PHE A 218 21.64 -55.59 99.29
CA PHE A 218 22.64 -55.07 98.33
C PHE A 218 22.21 -55.16 96.85
N GLU A 219 20.94 -55.48 96.57
CA GLU A 219 20.32 -55.34 95.23
C GLU A 219 19.86 -53.89 94.95
#